data_AF-A0A965Y945-F1
#
_entry.id   AF-A0A965Y945-F1
#
_cell.length_a   1.000
_cell.length_b   1.000
_cell.length_c   1.000
_cell.angle_alpha   90.00
_cell.angle_beta   90.00
_cell.angle_gamma   90.00
#
_symmetry.space_group_name_H-M   'P 1'
#
loop_
_entity.id
_entity.type
_entity.pdbx_description
1 polymer ?
#
loop_
_entity_poly.entity_id
_entity_poly.type
_entity_poly.pdbx_seq_one_letter_code
_entity_poly.pdbx_strand_id
1 'polypeptide(L)'
;MALFENEKNFQFFNDINYVPIDYEEIMDLLIERIKEKLPNKWTDFLESNFGMEIIEALAYEASLLAFLINRNTNECFMPTARTKEGIYRLAKLIGYFPKP
;
A
#
# COMPACT_ATOMS: atom_id res chain seq x y z
N MET A 1 23.49 32.31 12.70
CA MET A 1 23.92 31.94 11.34
C MET A 1 23.66 30.45 11.18
N ALA A 2 22.55 30.16 10.49
CA ALA A 2 22.00 28.89 9.98
C ALA A 2 22.65 27.56 10.42
N LEU A 3 22.01 26.82 11.33
CA LEU A 3 22.19 25.36 11.45
C LEU A 3 20.94 24.59 11.93
N PHE A 4 19.72 25.12 11.76
CA PHE A 4 18.49 24.32 11.96
C PHE A 4 17.37 24.81 11.04
N GLU A 5 17.52 24.56 9.74
CA GLU A 5 16.40 24.68 8.81
C GLU A 5 16.46 23.50 7.83
N ASN A 6 16.12 22.31 8.34
CA ASN A 6 15.85 21.16 7.49
C ASN A 6 14.63 20.37 8.00
N GLU A 7 13.63 21.09 8.51
CA GLU A 7 12.26 20.56 8.71
C GLU A 7 11.37 20.92 7.52
N LYS A 8 11.89 20.85 6.30
CA LYS A 8 11.04 20.95 5.11
C LYS A 8 11.07 19.64 4.36
N ASN A 9 9.88 19.06 4.28
CA ASN A 9 9.44 18.04 3.34
C ASN A 9 9.46 16.58 3.82
N PHE A 10 8.99 16.30 5.04
CA PHE A 10 7.94 15.28 5.10
C PHE A 10 6.69 15.94 4.52
N GLN A 11 6.64 16.06 3.19
CA GLN A 11 5.38 16.32 2.52
C GLN A 11 4.57 15.06 2.80
N PHE A 12 3.80 15.10 3.90
CA PHE A 12 2.69 14.19 4.08
C PHE A 12 1.99 14.12 2.73
N PHE A 13 1.67 12.90 2.31
CA PHE A 13 0.97 12.62 1.08
C PHE A 13 -0.43 13.28 1.13
N ASN A 14 -0.50 14.61 1.17
CA ASN A 14 -1.70 15.41 1.35
C ASN A 14 -2.59 15.36 0.11
N ASP A 15 -2.07 14.79 -0.99
CA ASP A 15 -2.78 14.64 -2.25
C ASP A 15 -3.54 13.31 -2.36
N ILE A 16 -3.31 12.33 -1.47
CA ILE A 16 -4.06 11.06 -1.50
C ILE A 16 -5.23 11.11 -0.50
N ASN A 17 -6.37 11.58 -0.98
CA ASN A 17 -7.62 11.52 -0.21
C ASN A 17 -8.13 10.08 -0.02
N TYR A 18 -7.70 9.17 -0.89
CA TYR A 18 -8.13 7.78 -0.91
C TYR A 18 -6.94 6.85 -1.22
N VAL A 19 -6.86 5.72 -0.53
CA VAL A 19 -5.87 4.67 -0.80
C VAL A 19 -6.58 3.58 -1.58
N PRO A 20 -6.24 3.38 -2.87
CA PRO A 20 -6.84 2.36 -3.69
C PRO A 20 -6.45 0.96 -3.20
N ILE A 21 -7.39 0.03 -3.30
CA ILE A 21 -7.21 -1.36 -2.83
C ILE A 21 -6.98 -2.28 -4.02
N ASP A 22 -7.64 -2.00 -5.14
CA ASP A 22 -7.61 -2.83 -6.34
C ASP A 22 -6.58 -2.35 -7.36
N TYR A 23 -6.09 -3.28 -8.18
CA TYR A 23 -5.06 -3.01 -9.18
C TYR A 23 -5.44 -1.87 -10.14
N GLU A 24 -6.66 -1.88 -10.66
CA GLU A 24 -7.16 -0.87 -11.61
C GLU A 24 -7.17 0.53 -10.97
N GLU A 25 -7.64 0.64 -9.73
CA GLU A 25 -7.65 1.90 -9.00
C GLU A 25 -6.22 2.41 -8.71
N ILE A 26 -5.29 1.50 -8.39
CA ILE A 26 -3.86 1.85 -8.21
C ILE A 26 -3.28 2.37 -9.53
N MET A 27 -3.59 1.72 -10.65
CA MET A 27 -3.13 2.15 -11.96
C MET A 27 -3.62 3.56 -12.31
N ASP A 28 -4.91 3.80 -12.18
CA ASP A 28 -5.50 5.10 -12.48
C ASP A 28 -4.89 6.21 -11.62
N LEU A 29 -4.72 5.95 -10.31
CA LEU A 29 -4.08 6.89 -9.39
C LEU A 29 -2.62 7.19 -9.79
N LEU A 30 -1.86 6.17 -10.17
CA LEU A 30 -0.46 6.35 -10.57
C LEU A 30 -0.35 7.17 -11.87
N ILE A 31 -1.22 6.90 -12.84
CA ILE A 31 -1.27 7.66 -14.10
C ILE A 31 -1.65 9.12 -13.82
N GLU A 32 -2.69 9.36 -13.02
CA GLU A 32 -3.14 10.71 -12.63
C GLU A 32 -2.00 11.47 -11.96
N ARG A 33 -1.32 10.84 -10.99
CA ARG A 33 -0.18 11.43 -10.27
C ARG A 33 0.97 11.79 -11.20
N ILE A 34 1.23 10.98 -12.23
CA ILE A 34 2.27 11.27 -13.23
C ILE A 34 1.84 12.47 -14.09
N LYS A 35 0.58 12.53 -14.53
CA LYS A 35 0.05 13.65 -15.31
C LYS A 35 0.12 14.97 -14.52
N GLU A 36 -0.18 14.94 -13.23
CA GLU A 36 -0.11 16.11 -12.36
C GLU A 36 1.34 16.58 -12.11
N LYS A 37 2.25 15.64 -11.83
CA LYS A 37 3.63 15.98 -11.44
C LYS A 37 4.55 16.24 -12.62
N LEU A 38 4.28 15.63 -13.78
CA LEU A 38 5.15 15.65 -14.95
C LEU A 38 4.42 16.02 -16.26
N PRO A 39 3.54 17.05 -16.28
CA PRO A 39 2.68 17.34 -17.42
C PRO A 39 3.44 17.62 -18.72
N ASN A 40 4.64 18.21 -18.61
CA ASN A 40 5.46 18.60 -19.76
C ASN A 40 6.58 17.60 -20.08
N LYS A 41 6.77 16.55 -19.26
CA LYS A 41 7.87 15.59 -19.41
C LYS A 41 7.41 14.22 -19.89
N TRP A 42 6.21 13.81 -19.49
CA TRP A 42 5.67 12.51 -19.88
C TRP A 42 4.24 12.69 -20.37
N THR A 43 4.07 12.53 -21.69
CA THR A 43 2.79 12.76 -22.39
C THR A 43 2.24 11.50 -23.06
N ASP A 44 3.03 10.42 -23.12
CA ASP A 44 2.68 9.19 -23.81
C ASP A 44 2.30 8.08 -22.81
N PHE A 45 1.02 7.72 -22.82
CA PHE A 45 0.41 6.71 -21.95
C PHE A 45 -0.16 5.54 -22.75
N LEU A 46 0.38 5.28 -23.95
CA LEU A 46 0.03 4.09 -24.73
C LEU A 46 0.56 2.82 -24.05
N GLU A 47 -0.23 1.74 -24.08
CA GLU A 47 0.14 0.45 -23.49
C GLU A 47 1.47 -0.10 -24.04
N SER A 48 1.80 0.19 -25.30
CA SER A 48 3.07 -0.25 -25.89
C SER A 48 4.32 0.48 -25.36
N ASN A 49 4.15 1.51 -24.54
CA ASN A 49 5.26 2.28 -24.01
C ASN A 49 5.87 1.56 -22.81
N PHE A 50 7.19 1.39 -22.82
CA PHE A 50 7.94 0.79 -21.71
C PHE A 50 7.72 1.52 -20.37
N GLY A 51 7.43 2.83 -20.39
CA GLY A 51 7.06 3.56 -19.18
C GLY A 51 5.76 3.06 -18.55
N MET A 52 4.77 2.66 -19.35
CA MET A 52 3.50 2.10 -18.87
C MET A 52 3.70 0.72 -18.24
N GLU A 53 4.51 -0.13 -18.88
CA GLU A 53 4.89 -1.45 -18.34
C GLU A 53 5.52 -1.37 -16.94
N ILE A 54 6.35 -0.35 -16.67
CA ILE A 54 6.92 -0.12 -15.33
C ILE A 54 5.82 0.23 -14.32
N ILE A 55 4.84 1.05 -14.71
CA ILE A 55 3.74 1.42 -13.81
C ILE A 55 2.87 0.19 -13.51
N GLU A 56 2.58 -0.63 -14.53
CA GLU A 56 1.84 -1.89 -14.37
C GLU A 56 2.55 -2.85 -13.41
N ALA A 57 3.86 -3.06 -13.58
CA ALA A 57 4.64 -3.88 -12.65
C ALA A 57 4.59 -3.34 -11.21
N LEU A 58 4.70 -2.03 -11.04
CA LEU A 58 4.63 -1.39 -9.71
C LEU A 58 3.23 -1.53 -9.10
N ALA A 59 2.17 -1.35 -9.89
CA ALA A 59 0.79 -1.50 -9.46
C ALA A 59 0.50 -2.95 -9.04
N TYR A 60 1.03 -3.92 -9.78
CA TYR A 60 0.96 -5.33 -9.40
C TYR A 60 1.60 -5.58 -8.03
N GLU A 61 2.84 -5.13 -7.81
CA GLU A 61 3.52 -5.28 -6.52
C GLU A 61 2.77 -4.57 -5.39
N ALA A 62 2.25 -3.37 -5.64
CA ALA A 62 1.48 -2.61 -4.65
C ALA A 62 0.20 -3.34 -4.24
N SER A 63 -0.56 -3.89 -5.21
CA SER A 63 -1.77 -4.67 -4.93
C SER A 63 -1.45 -5.93 -4.11
N LEU A 64 -0.35 -6.62 -4.41
CA LEU A 64 0.09 -7.79 -3.66
C LEU A 64 0.47 -7.42 -2.22
N LEU A 65 1.19 -6.32 -2.03
CA LEU A 65 1.54 -5.82 -0.69
C LEU A 65 0.29 -5.45 0.11
N ALA A 66 -0.68 -4.76 -0.51
CA ALA A 66 -1.95 -4.43 0.13
C ALA A 66 -2.69 -5.68 0.59
N PHE A 67 -2.77 -6.71 -0.26
CA PHE A 67 -3.35 -8.00 0.09
C PHE A 67 -2.64 -8.66 1.29
N LEU A 68 -1.30 -8.67 1.29
CA LEU A 68 -0.52 -9.28 2.38
C LEU A 68 -0.70 -8.52 3.71
N ILE A 69 -0.74 -7.19 3.68
CA ILE A 69 -0.98 -6.36 4.86
C ILE A 69 -2.36 -6.67 5.43
N ASN A 70 -3.41 -6.62 4.60
CA ASN A 70 -4.78 -6.93 5.01
C ASN A 70 -4.88 -8.34 5.61
N ARG A 71 -4.22 -9.32 5.01
CA ARG A 71 -4.15 -10.68 5.55
C ARG A 71 -3.50 -10.71 6.92
N ASN A 72 -2.35 -10.06 7.10
CA ASN A 72 -1.64 -10.03 8.38
C ASN A 72 -2.45 -9.31 9.46
N THR A 73 -3.06 -8.17 9.15
CA THR A 73 -3.91 -7.42 10.07
C THR A 73 -5.11 -8.24 10.54
N ASN A 74 -5.73 -9.02 9.64
CA ASN A 74 -6.83 -9.91 10.02
C ASN A 74 -6.39 -10.99 11.02
N GLU A 75 -5.15 -11.48 10.95
CA GLU A 75 -4.63 -12.45 11.91
C GLU A 75 -4.29 -11.85 13.28
N CYS A 76 -4.27 -10.52 13.43
CA CYS A 76 -3.99 -9.86 14.71
C CYS A 76 -5.19 -9.82 15.66
N PHE A 77 -6.42 -10.06 15.19
CA PHE A 77 -7.62 -9.97 16.02
C PHE A 77 -8.40 -11.29 16.04
N MET A 78 -8.83 -11.70 17.23
CA MET A 78 -9.51 -12.99 17.44
C MET A 78 -10.74 -13.20 16.54
N PRO A 79 -11.61 -12.19 16.30
CA PRO A 79 -12.78 -12.36 15.45
C PRO A 79 -12.45 -12.47 13.95
N THR A 80 -11.32 -11.91 13.50
CA THR A 80 -10.95 -11.84 12.08
C THR A 80 -9.88 -12.85 11.68
N ALA A 81 -9.19 -13.45 12.65
CA ALA A 81 -8.14 -14.43 12.41
C ALA A 81 -8.72 -15.68 11.73
N ARG A 82 -8.10 -16.10 10.63
CA ARG A 82 -8.51 -17.27 9.85
C ARG A 82 -7.60 -18.47 10.09
N THR A 83 -6.34 -18.24 10.48
CA THR A 83 -5.41 -19.35 10.74
C THR A 83 -5.59 -19.92 12.14
N LYS A 84 -5.58 -21.26 12.24
CA LYS A 84 -5.66 -21.97 13.53
C LYS A 84 -4.50 -21.57 14.46
N GLU A 85 -3.32 -21.39 13.89
CA GLU A 85 -2.13 -20.95 14.64
C GLU A 85 -2.28 -19.52 15.18
N GLY A 86 -2.78 -18.58 14.36
CA GLY A 86 -3.06 -17.21 14.79
C GLY A 86 -4.03 -17.16 15.96
N ILE A 87 -5.15 -17.90 15.86
CA ILE A 87 -6.14 -18.02 16.93
C ILE A 87 -5.51 -18.59 18.22
N TYR A 88 -4.68 -19.62 18.12
CA TYR A 88 -3.99 -20.17 19.28
C TYR A 88 -2.97 -19.21 19.91
N ARG A 89 -2.27 -18.41 19.10
CA ARG A 89 -1.35 -17.37 19.60
C ARG A 89 -2.13 -16.27 20.33
N LEU A 90 -3.26 -15.84 19.77
CA LEU A 90 -4.13 -14.83 20.39
C LEU A 90 -4.81 -15.34 21.67
N ALA A 91 -5.27 -16.60 21.67
CA ALA A 91 -5.77 -17.26 22.88
C ALA A 91 -4.72 -17.28 24.00
N LYS A 92 -3.47 -17.64 23.67
CA LYS A 92 -2.37 -17.64 24.64
C LYS A 92 -2.06 -16.24 25.16
N LEU A 93 -2.19 -15.20 24.32
CA LEU A 93 -1.95 -13.81 24.71
C LEU A 93 -2.90 -13.35 25.84
N ILE A 94 -4.16 -13.82 25.81
CA ILE A 94 -5.15 -13.53 26.87
C ILE A 94 -5.11 -14.53 28.04
N GLY A 95 -4.09 -15.39 28.10
CA GLY A 95 -3.92 -16.39 29.16
C GLY A 95 -4.79 -17.64 29.01
N TYR A 96 -5.49 -17.81 27.88
CA TYR A 96 -6.23 -19.03 27.58
C TYR A 96 -5.32 -20.05 26.88
N PHE A 97 -5.22 -21.24 27.44
CA PHE A 97 -4.46 -22.35 26.85
C PHE A 97 -5.43 -23.34 26.19
N PRO A 98 -5.64 -23.23 24.87
CA PRO A 98 -6.53 -24.14 24.16
C PRO A 98 -5.96 -25.55 24.24
N LYS A 99 -6.84 -26.52 24.56
CA LYS A 99 -6.50 -27.94 24.48
C LYS A 99 -6.34 -28.34 23.01
N PRO A 100 -5.39 -29.25 22.70
CA PRO A 100 -5.10 -29.66 21.33
C PRO A 100 -6.31 -30.27 20.61
#